data_AF-A0AAV8W7E2-F1
#
_entry.id   AF-A0AAV8W7E2-F1
#
_cell.length_a   1.000
_cell.length_b   1.000
_cell.length_c   1.000
_cell.angle_alpha   90.00
_cell.angle_beta   90.00
_cell.angle_gamma   90.00
#
_symmetry.space_group_name_H-M   'P 1'
#
loop_
_entity.id
_entity.type
_entity.pdbx_description
1 polymer ?
#
loop_
_entity_poly.entity_id
_entity_poly.type
_entity_poly.pdbx_seq_one_letter_code
_entity_poly.pdbx_strand_id
1 'polypeptide(L)'
;MEWKKTNNVQQFSENVILLYFKELSSKYKSSTLWAQYSMLKSTLNIKHDMNISNYQVLLEDFSRFLNCAPDEKYLLVKAVAVIGFAGACRRDELRRITVDDVQDLNSAMLVKIKNPNNNVYRSCALTGQFYDIFKKYASLRPKDIYETRFFLNYQNGKCTRQVVGINKIGNMAKQIATFLRLPDAEQYTGHCFRRSSPTVGRDLISFQFAY
;
A
#
# COMPACT_ATOMS: atom_id res chain seq x y z
N MET A 1 -30.83 2.00 1.63
CA MET A 1 -30.29 0.64 1.41
C MET A 1 -31.38 -0.35 1.80
N GLU A 2 -31.85 -1.20 0.90
CA GLU A 2 -32.96 -2.13 1.19
C GLU A 2 -32.63 -3.12 2.31
N TRP A 3 -31.37 -3.54 2.41
CA TRP A 3 -30.87 -4.42 3.48
C TRP A 3 -31.19 -3.92 4.90
N LYS A 4 -31.18 -2.59 5.11
CA LYS A 4 -31.54 -1.97 6.39
C LYS A 4 -33.02 -2.19 6.76
N LYS A 5 -33.89 -2.14 5.75
CA LYS A 5 -35.34 -2.41 5.92
C LYS A 5 -35.58 -3.88 6.22
N THR A 6 -34.84 -4.77 5.56
CA THR A 6 -34.95 -6.24 5.77
C THR A 6 -34.41 -6.68 7.14
N ASN A 7 -33.36 -6.05 7.66
CA ASN A 7 -32.74 -6.41 8.95
C ASN A 7 -33.21 -5.53 10.13
N ASN A 8 -34.27 -4.74 9.93
CA ASN A 8 -34.90 -3.91 10.96
C ASN A 8 -33.95 -2.97 11.72
N VAL A 9 -32.92 -2.45 11.04
CA VAL A 9 -31.91 -1.57 11.65
C VAL A 9 -32.34 -0.12 11.48
N GLN A 10 -32.38 0.68 12.55
CA GLN A 10 -32.88 2.06 12.48
C GLN A 10 -31.82 3.11 12.13
N GLN A 11 -30.56 2.91 12.49
CA GLN A 11 -29.47 3.85 12.21
C GLN A 11 -28.29 3.16 11.53
N PHE A 12 -27.54 3.92 10.73
CA PHE A 12 -26.28 3.43 10.22
C PHE A 12 -25.22 3.55 11.31
N SER A 13 -24.46 2.49 11.53
CA SER A 13 -23.30 2.47 12.43
C SER A 13 -22.22 1.60 11.82
N GLU A 14 -20.98 1.73 12.32
CA GLU A 14 -19.85 0.93 11.84
C GLU A 14 -20.13 -0.58 11.91
N ASN A 15 -20.66 -1.06 13.04
CA ASN A 15 -21.02 -2.48 13.22
C ASN A 15 -22.08 -2.97 12.23
N VAL A 16 -23.08 -2.14 11.91
CA VAL A 16 -24.13 -2.47 10.94
C VAL A 16 -23.54 -2.61 9.53
N ILE A 17 -22.57 -1.76 9.20
CA ILE A 17 -21.89 -1.80 7.90
C ILE A 17 -20.94 -2.99 7.80
N LEU A 18 -20.24 -3.34 8.89
CA LEU A 18 -19.39 -4.54 8.96
C LEU A 18 -20.21 -5.83 8.80
N LEU A 19 -21.39 -5.93 9.43
CA LEU A 19 -22.31 -7.05 9.26
C LEU A 19 -22.79 -7.18 7.82
N TYR A 20 -23.16 -6.07 7.19
CA TYR A 20 -23.53 -6.03 5.78
C TYR A 20 -22.37 -6.48 4.86
N PHE A 21 -21.14 -6.01 5.12
CA PHE A 21 -19.96 -6.42 4.35
C PHE A 21 -19.62 -7.89 4.50
N LYS A 22 -19.78 -8.44 5.71
CA LYS A 22 -19.58 -9.87 5.97
C LYS A 22 -20.58 -10.73 5.19
N GLU A 23 -21.80 -10.26 5.02
CA GLU A 23 -22.80 -10.95 4.19
C GLU A 23 -22.52 -10.80 2.69
N LEU A 24 -21.97 -9.67 2.25
CA LEU A 24 -21.55 -9.50 0.86
C LEU A 24 -20.30 -10.30 0.52
N SER A 25 -19.37 -10.50 1.47
CA SER A 25 -18.12 -11.22 1.23
C SER A 25 -18.33 -12.71 0.96
N SER A 26 -19.42 -13.29 1.47
CA SER A 26 -19.80 -14.66 1.14
C SER A 26 -20.47 -14.79 -0.25
N LYS A 27 -20.95 -13.67 -0.81
CA LYS A 27 -21.69 -13.63 -2.09
C LYS A 27 -20.83 -13.18 -3.27
N TYR A 28 -19.83 -12.32 -3.05
CA TYR A 28 -19.05 -11.68 -4.10
C TYR A 28 -17.54 -11.90 -3.96
N LYS A 29 -16.85 -11.99 -5.10
CA LYS A 29 -15.38 -11.96 -5.15
C LYS A 29 -14.85 -10.62 -4.64
N SER A 30 -13.70 -10.64 -3.98
CA SER A 30 -12.97 -9.49 -3.40
C SER A 30 -12.94 -8.23 -4.26
N SER A 31 -12.70 -8.37 -5.56
CA SER A 31 -12.58 -7.23 -6.47
C SER A 31 -13.92 -6.48 -6.63
N THR A 32 -15.02 -7.24 -6.69
CA THR A 32 -16.40 -6.74 -6.76
C THR A 32 -16.87 -6.24 -5.41
N LEU A 33 -16.56 -6.99 -4.34
CA LEU A 33 -16.83 -6.59 -2.96
C LEU A 33 -16.19 -5.23 -2.62
N TRP A 34 -14.94 -5.02 -3.05
CA TRP A 34 -14.24 -3.75 -2.88
C TRP A 34 -14.87 -2.61 -3.68
N ALA A 35 -15.39 -2.88 -4.90
CA ALA A 35 -16.07 -1.85 -5.67
C ALA A 35 -17.37 -1.41 -4.96
N GLN A 36 -18.13 -2.37 -4.43
CA GLN A 36 -19.31 -2.10 -3.61
C GLN A 36 -18.94 -1.34 -2.33
N TYR A 37 -17.87 -1.72 -1.63
CA TYR A 37 -17.31 -0.96 -0.49
C TYR A 37 -17.00 0.48 -0.83
N SER A 38 -16.26 0.73 -1.91
CA SER A 38 -15.90 2.10 -2.29
C SER A 38 -17.13 2.95 -2.62
N MET A 39 -18.12 2.41 -3.32
CA MET A 39 -19.37 3.14 -3.60
C MET A 39 -20.16 3.42 -2.31
N LEU A 40 -20.24 2.43 -1.42
CA LEU A 40 -20.94 2.54 -0.15
C LEU A 40 -20.32 3.60 0.74
N LYS A 41 -18.99 3.55 0.89
CA LYS A 41 -18.21 4.50 1.67
C LYS A 41 -18.44 5.92 1.19
N SER A 42 -18.34 6.18 -0.11
CA SER A 42 -18.59 7.51 -0.69
C SER A 42 -20.01 7.98 -0.42
N THR A 43 -20.99 7.08 -0.53
CA THR A 43 -22.41 7.41 -0.32
C THR A 43 -22.70 7.76 1.15
N LEU A 44 -22.11 7.00 2.08
CA LEU A 44 -22.30 7.22 3.52
C LEU A 44 -21.58 8.49 4.00
N ASN A 45 -20.41 8.79 3.44
CA ASN A 45 -19.71 10.04 3.70
C ASN A 45 -20.50 11.26 3.21
N ILE A 46 -21.10 11.19 2.01
CA ILE A 46 -21.82 12.34 1.41
C ILE A 46 -23.20 12.53 2.02
N LYS A 47 -23.97 11.45 2.21
CA LYS A 47 -25.40 11.54 2.57
C LYS A 47 -25.66 11.46 4.06
N HIS A 48 -24.70 10.96 4.83
CA HIS A 48 -24.88 10.66 6.24
C HIS A 48 -23.73 11.16 7.12
N ASP A 49 -22.72 11.84 6.55
CA ASP A 49 -21.54 12.38 7.25
C ASP A 49 -20.83 11.34 8.15
N MET A 50 -20.87 10.07 7.76
CA MET A 50 -20.20 8.99 8.49
C MET A 50 -18.96 8.53 7.74
N ASN A 51 -17.82 8.65 8.41
CA ASN A 51 -16.55 8.16 7.90
C ASN A 51 -16.28 6.73 8.40
N ILE A 52 -16.62 5.71 7.59
CA ILE A 52 -16.51 4.28 7.96
C ILE A 52 -15.18 3.68 7.51
N SER A 53 -14.14 4.42 7.83
CA SER A 53 -12.81 4.10 7.39
C SER A 53 -12.16 3.08 8.33
N ASN A 54 -12.02 1.83 7.87
CA ASN A 54 -11.09 0.84 8.42
C ASN A 54 -9.60 1.27 8.30
N TYR A 55 -9.32 2.58 8.18
CA TYR A 55 -8.00 3.12 7.89
C TYR A 55 -7.09 3.11 9.08
N GLN A 56 -7.62 3.25 10.30
CA GLN A 56 -6.81 3.15 11.50
C GLN A 56 -6.24 1.73 11.66
N VAL A 57 -7.10 0.71 11.50
CA VAL A 57 -6.69 -0.70 11.50
C VAL A 57 -5.69 -0.98 10.37
N LEU A 58 -5.92 -0.45 9.16
CA LEU A 58 -4.99 -0.64 8.04
C LEU A 58 -3.62 0.02 8.29
N LEU A 59 -3.61 1.22 8.89
CA LEU A 59 -2.38 1.93 9.26
C LEU A 59 -1.64 1.22 10.39
N GLU A 60 -2.35 0.69 11.37
CA GLU A 60 -1.81 -0.13 12.45
C GLU A 60 -1.20 -1.42 11.91
N ASP A 61 -1.91 -2.13 11.03
CA ASP A 61 -1.43 -3.34 10.36
C ASP A 61 -0.22 -3.05 9.47
N PHE A 62 -0.23 -1.94 8.73
CA PHE A 62 0.90 -1.52 7.92
C PHE A 62 2.12 -1.20 8.79
N SER A 63 1.93 -0.43 9.85
CA SER A 63 2.99 -0.09 10.81
C SER A 63 3.52 -1.35 11.51
N ARG A 64 2.64 -2.27 11.89
CA ARG A 64 3.00 -3.58 12.46
C ARG A 64 3.83 -4.39 11.49
N PHE A 65 3.48 -4.41 10.20
CA PHE A 65 4.30 -5.08 9.19
C PHE A 65 5.69 -4.43 9.08
N LEU A 66 5.76 -3.10 8.99
CA LEU A 66 7.04 -2.38 8.87
C LEU A 66 7.94 -2.56 10.10
N ASN A 67 7.37 -2.62 11.31
CA ASN A 67 8.11 -2.77 12.56
C ASN A 67 8.48 -4.22 12.87
N CYS A 68 7.55 -5.17 12.67
CA CYS A 68 7.70 -6.53 13.18
C CYS A 68 8.18 -7.54 12.14
N ALA A 69 8.02 -7.29 10.83
CA ALA A 69 8.47 -8.24 9.82
C ALA A 69 10.00 -8.26 9.76
N PRO A 70 10.68 -9.43 9.75
CA PRO A 70 12.13 -9.49 9.77
C PRO A 70 12.74 -8.98 8.46
N ASP A 71 13.69 -8.05 8.56
CA ASP A 71 14.33 -7.44 7.40
C ASP A 71 15.12 -8.43 6.55
N GLU A 72 15.67 -9.49 7.14
CA GLU A 72 16.36 -10.56 6.42
C GLU A 72 15.54 -11.13 5.26
N LYS A 73 14.21 -11.16 5.41
CA LYS A 73 13.26 -11.67 4.43
C LYS A 73 12.42 -10.58 3.76
N TYR A 74 11.99 -9.58 4.52
CA TYR A 74 10.95 -8.65 4.10
C TYR A 74 11.45 -7.24 3.74
N LEU A 75 12.75 -6.93 3.84
CA LEU A 75 13.24 -5.57 3.60
C LEU A 75 12.86 -5.03 2.20
N LEU A 76 12.99 -5.84 1.15
CA LEU A 76 12.51 -5.48 -0.20
C LEU A 76 11.00 -5.21 -0.21
N VAL A 77 10.21 -6.07 0.44
CA VAL A 77 8.75 -5.93 0.50
C VAL A 77 8.37 -4.64 1.22
N LYS A 78 9.04 -4.32 2.33
CA LYS A 78 8.87 -3.06 3.07
C LYS A 78 9.20 -1.86 2.19
N ALA A 79 10.36 -1.85 1.53
CA ALA A 79 10.78 -0.76 0.66
C ALA A 79 9.78 -0.50 -0.49
N VAL A 80 9.32 -1.57 -1.16
CA VAL A 80 8.30 -1.48 -2.22
C VAL A 80 6.97 -1.00 -1.67
N ALA A 81 6.57 -1.49 -0.49
CA ALA A 81 5.31 -1.13 0.12
C ALA A 81 5.28 0.34 0.58
N VAL A 82 6.37 0.84 1.17
CA VAL A 82 6.54 2.24 1.56
C VAL A 82 6.36 3.17 0.37
N ILE A 83 7.04 2.92 -0.75
CA ILE A 83 6.85 3.73 -1.97
C ILE A 83 5.46 3.53 -2.58
N GLY A 84 4.99 2.29 -2.65
CA GLY A 84 3.67 1.98 -3.19
C GLY A 84 2.56 2.72 -2.46
N PHE A 85 2.71 2.83 -1.13
CA PHE A 85 1.80 3.54 -0.24
C PHE A 85 1.96 5.06 -0.31
N ALA A 86 3.18 5.60 -0.20
CA ALA A 86 3.43 7.04 -0.22
C ALA A 86 3.22 7.67 -1.62
N GLY A 87 3.62 6.98 -2.69
CA GLY A 87 3.57 7.45 -4.07
C GLY A 87 2.31 7.04 -4.84
N ALA A 88 1.36 6.35 -4.21
CA ALA A 88 0.17 5.77 -4.85
C ALA A 88 0.49 4.91 -6.06
N CYS A 89 1.61 4.19 -6.04
CA CYS A 89 2.17 3.59 -7.25
C CYS A 89 1.42 2.33 -7.68
N ARG A 90 1.20 2.20 -9.00
CA ARG A 90 0.85 0.92 -9.63
C ARG A 90 2.09 0.03 -9.67
N ARG A 91 1.89 -1.29 -9.72
CA ARG A 91 2.97 -2.28 -9.88
C ARG A 91 3.91 -2.00 -11.07
N ASP A 92 3.38 -1.47 -12.17
CA ASP A 92 4.20 -1.16 -13.35
C ASP A 92 5.04 0.12 -13.16
N GLU A 93 4.53 1.10 -12.39
CA GLU A 93 5.30 2.28 -12.01
C GLU A 93 6.43 1.88 -11.06
N LEU A 94 6.14 1.07 -10.04
CA LEU A 94 7.15 0.54 -9.10
C LEU A 94 8.26 -0.24 -9.81
N ARG A 95 7.91 -1.07 -10.80
CA ARG A 95 8.87 -1.84 -11.59
C ARG A 95 9.86 -0.96 -12.35
N ARG A 96 9.42 0.22 -12.80
CA ARG A 96 10.18 1.09 -13.72
C ARG A 96 11.06 2.12 -13.01
N ILE A 97 10.95 2.27 -11.69
CA ILE A 97 11.80 3.18 -10.92
C ILE A 97 13.27 2.80 -11.12
N THR A 98 14.07 3.79 -11.48
CA THR A 98 15.51 3.68 -11.67
C THR A 98 16.30 4.29 -10.51
N VAL A 99 17.60 4.06 -10.46
CA VAL A 99 18.48 4.69 -9.47
C VAL A 99 18.52 6.21 -9.63
N ASP A 100 18.46 6.71 -10.86
CA ASP A 100 18.49 8.15 -11.15
C ASP A 100 17.21 8.89 -10.73
N ASP A 101 16.11 8.15 -10.57
CA ASP A 101 14.84 8.66 -10.07
C ASP A 101 14.86 8.89 -8.55
N VAL A 102 15.87 8.41 -7.85
CA VAL A 102 15.93 8.31 -6.39
C VAL A 102 17.01 9.24 -5.85
N GLN A 103 16.62 10.24 -5.05
CA GLN A 103 17.51 11.30 -4.54
C GLN A 103 17.49 11.34 -3.00
N ASP A 104 18.65 11.15 -2.37
CA ASP A 104 18.81 11.22 -0.90
C ASP A 104 19.13 12.65 -0.48
N LEU A 105 18.28 13.21 0.39
CA LEU A 105 18.42 14.55 0.98
C LEU A 105 18.90 14.48 2.44
N ASN A 106 19.47 13.35 2.88
CA ASN A 106 19.94 13.03 4.24
C ASN A 106 18.86 12.96 5.34
N SER A 107 17.72 13.59 5.14
CA SER A 107 16.54 13.52 6.02
C SER A 107 15.28 13.02 5.31
N ALA A 108 15.32 12.96 3.97
CA ALA A 108 14.23 12.51 3.13
C ALA A 108 14.75 11.84 1.86
N MET A 109 13.98 10.88 1.33
CA MET A 109 14.22 10.28 0.01
C MET A 109 13.16 10.81 -0.95
N LEU A 110 13.60 11.57 -1.96
CA LEU A 110 12.72 12.01 -3.04
C LEU A 110 12.76 10.97 -4.17
N VAL A 111 11.59 10.47 -4.56
CA VAL A 111 11.48 9.47 -5.63
C VAL A 111 10.60 10.02 -6.75
N LYS A 112 11.17 10.09 -7.96
CA LYS A 112 10.48 10.46 -9.19
C LYS A 112 9.79 9.25 -9.77
N ILE A 113 8.50 9.38 -10.04
CA ILE A 113 7.66 8.32 -10.57
C ILE A 113 7.13 8.79 -11.92
N LYS A 114 7.61 8.14 -12.98
CA LYS A 114 7.12 8.36 -14.34
C LYS A 114 5.77 7.68 -14.52
N ASN A 115 4.78 8.42 -15.02
CA ASN A 115 3.52 7.80 -15.44
C ASN A 115 3.73 7.06 -16.77
N PRO A 116 3.25 5.82 -16.92
CA PRO A 116 3.38 5.09 -18.18
C PRO A 116 2.54 5.67 -19.32
N ASN A 117 1.45 6.37 -19.03
CA ASN A 117 0.48 6.82 -20.04
C ASN A 117 0.73 8.25 -20.54
N ASN A 118 1.51 9.04 -19.82
CA ASN A 118 1.89 10.39 -20.23
C ASN A 118 3.31 10.67 -19.73
N ASN A 119 4.07 11.54 -20.42
CA ASN A 119 5.45 11.88 -20.02
C ASN A 119 5.49 12.81 -18.78
N VAL A 120 4.48 12.72 -17.91
CA VAL A 120 4.35 13.49 -16.68
C VAL A 120 4.97 12.68 -15.55
N TYR A 121 5.83 13.37 -14.80
CA TYR A 121 6.46 12.83 -13.61
C TYR A 121 5.71 13.36 -12.39
N ARG A 122 5.57 12.52 -11.37
CA ARG A 122 5.21 12.93 -10.03
C ARG A 122 6.34 12.54 -9.08
N SER A 123 6.57 13.32 -8.04
CA SER A 123 7.55 12.98 -7.02
C SER A 123 6.83 12.65 -5.72
N CYS A 124 7.33 11.68 -4.96
CA CYS A 124 6.95 11.49 -3.57
C CYS A 124 8.18 11.65 -2.66
N ALA A 125 7.95 12.19 -1.47
CA ALA A 125 8.97 12.31 -0.44
C ALA A 125 8.72 11.26 0.64
N LEU A 126 9.75 10.49 0.98
CA LEU A 126 9.76 9.57 2.11
C LEU A 126 10.52 10.21 3.25
N THR A 127 9.92 10.29 4.44
CA THR A 127 10.52 10.87 5.66
C THR A 127 10.37 9.92 6.84
N GLY A 128 11.09 10.19 7.93
CA GLY A 128 11.02 9.41 9.17
C GLY A 128 11.27 7.92 8.94
N GLN A 129 10.42 7.06 9.50
CA GLN A 129 10.56 5.61 9.36
C GLN A 129 10.60 5.13 7.90
N PHE A 130 9.85 5.78 7.00
CA PHE A 130 9.82 5.42 5.58
C PHE A 130 11.16 5.69 4.90
N TYR A 131 11.81 6.80 5.29
CA TYR A 131 13.17 7.12 4.84
C TYR A 131 14.15 6.04 5.31
N ASP A 132 14.13 5.69 6.59
CA ASP A 132 15.10 4.75 7.19
C ASP A 132 15.04 3.37 6.54
N ILE A 133 13.84 2.83 6.38
CA ILE A 133 13.61 1.53 5.72
C ILE A 133 14.12 1.57 4.28
N PHE A 134 13.78 2.63 3.56
CA PHE A 134 14.09 2.75 2.15
C PHE A 134 15.60 2.97 1.92
N LYS A 135 16.24 3.79 2.75
CA LYS A 135 17.69 4.00 2.78
C LYS A 135 18.45 2.74 3.12
N LYS A 136 17.98 1.98 4.12
CA LYS A 136 18.56 0.68 4.49
C LYS A 136 18.58 -0.27 3.29
N TYR A 137 17.46 -0.41 2.59
CA TYR A 137 17.39 -1.19 1.36
C TYR A 137 18.34 -0.64 0.27
N ALA A 138 18.34 0.66 0.02
CA ALA A 138 19.17 1.31 -0.99
C ALA A 138 20.67 1.06 -0.76
N SER A 139 21.12 1.06 0.50
CA SER A 139 22.52 0.84 0.87
C SER A 139 23.04 -0.57 0.56
N LEU A 140 22.15 -1.57 0.53
CA LEU A 140 22.49 -2.97 0.22
C LEU A 140 22.57 -3.26 -1.27
N ARG A 141 22.14 -2.30 -2.11
CA ARG A 141 22.19 -2.45 -3.56
C ARG A 141 23.65 -2.48 -4.04
N PRO A 142 24.07 -3.49 -4.82
CA PRO A 142 25.40 -3.51 -5.41
C PRO A 142 25.65 -2.27 -6.27
N LYS A 143 26.84 -1.69 -6.17
CA LYS A 143 27.26 -0.50 -6.94
C LYS A 143 27.87 -0.87 -8.29
N ASP A 144 28.37 -2.09 -8.42
CA ASP A 144 29.09 -2.66 -9.57
C ASP A 144 28.14 -3.30 -10.60
N ILE A 145 27.01 -2.66 -10.92
CA ILE A 145 26.02 -3.22 -11.85
C ILE A 145 25.56 -2.21 -12.90
N TYR A 146 25.42 -2.67 -14.14
CA TYR A 146 24.93 -1.89 -15.27
C TYR A 146 23.40 -1.69 -15.25
N GLU A 147 22.68 -2.52 -14.51
CA GLU A 147 21.22 -2.44 -14.43
C GLU A 147 20.81 -1.16 -13.68
N THR A 148 19.95 -0.37 -14.30
CA THR A 148 19.50 0.92 -13.76
C THR A 148 18.23 0.80 -12.92
N ARG A 149 17.48 -0.31 -13.03
CA ARG A 149 16.30 -0.53 -12.17
C ARG A 149 16.69 -0.55 -10.70
N PHE A 150 15.91 0.16 -9.90
CA PHE A 150 16.18 0.36 -8.49
C PHE A 150 15.93 -0.93 -7.68
N PHE A 151 14.79 -1.59 -7.92
CA PHE A 151 14.42 -2.80 -7.18
C PHE A 151 15.07 -4.04 -7.78
N LEU A 152 15.94 -4.65 -6.98
CA LEU A 152 16.59 -5.92 -7.23
C LEU A 152 15.99 -6.97 -6.28
N ASN A 153 16.14 -8.23 -6.68
CA ASN A 153 15.74 -9.36 -5.89
C ASN A 153 16.54 -9.37 -4.58
N TYR A 154 15.91 -9.81 -3.50
CA TYR A 154 16.48 -9.74 -2.17
C TYR A 154 16.23 -11.08 -1.46
N GLN A 155 17.30 -11.65 -0.91
CA GLN A 155 17.29 -12.95 -0.24
C GLN A 155 18.34 -12.94 0.87
N ASN A 156 17.99 -13.49 2.03
CA ASN A 156 18.89 -13.72 3.16
C ASN A 156 19.74 -12.48 3.51
N GLY A 157 19.09 -11.32 3.66
CA GLY A 157 19.79 -10.09 4.04
C GLY A 157 20.50 -9.34 2.91
N LYS A 158 20.49 -9.84 1.66
CA LYS A 158 21.30 -9.29 0.57
C LYS A 158 20.52 -9.08 -0.72
N CYS A 159 20.85 -7.99 -1.43
CA CYS A 159 20.39 -7.77 -2.80
C CYS A 159 21.18 -8.66 -3.77
N THR A 160 20.48 -9.32 -4.68
CA THR A 160 21.09 -10.04 -5.80
C THR A 160 21.16 -9.13 -7.03
N ARG A 161 21.83 -9.58 -8.09
CA ARG A 161 21.94 -8.82 -9.36
C ARG A 161 20.69 -8.92 -10.24
N GLN A 162 19.72 -9.77 -9.88
CA GLN A 162 18.50 -9.95 -10.65
C GLN A 162 17.48 -8.86 -10.31
N VAL A 163 16.83 -8.33 -11.32
CA VAL A 163 15.72 -7.36 -11.16
C VAL A 163 14.44 -8.00 -10.64
N VAL A 164 13.63 -7.20 -9.93
CA VAL A 164 12.31 -7.66 -9.50
C VAL A 164 11.32 -7.60 -10.67
N GLY A 165 10.65 -8.72 -10.95
CA GLY A 165 9.60 -8.81 -11.96
C GLY A 165 8.25 -8.24 -11.50
N ILE A 166 7.41 -7.82 -12.46
CA ILE A 166 6.08 -7.22 -12.19
C ILE A 166 5.16 -8.13 -11.37
N ASN A 167 5.20 -9.45 -11.61
CA ASN A 167 4.39 -10.42 -10.90
C ASN A 167 4.86 -10.57 -9.44
N LYS A 168 6.17 -10.50 -9.21
CA LYS A 168 6.73 -10.54 -7.85
C LYS A 168 6.31 -9.32 -7.05
N ILE A 169 6.36 -8.12 -7.63
CA ILE A 169 5.82 -6.88 -7.02
C ILE A 169 4.32 -7.04 -6.72
N GLY A 170 3.54 -7.59 -7.67
CA GLY A 170 2.11 -7.85 -7.46
C GLY A 170 1.82 -8.79 -6.29
N ASN A 171 2.66 -9.79 -6.08
CA ASN A 171 2.53 -10.77 -5.00
C ASN A 171 3.02 -10.25 -3.63
N MET A 172 3.68 -9.10 -3.57
CA MET A 172 4.13 -8.52 -2.29
C MET A 172 2.96 -8.11 -1.40
N ALA A 173 1.84 -7.65 -1.98
CA ALA A 173 0.63 -7.35 -1.22
C ALA A 173 0.09 -8.59 -0.50
N LYS A 174 0.04 -9.73 -1.20
CA LYS A 174 -0.29 -11.04 -0.61
C LYS A 174 0.69 -11.42 0.51
N GLN A 175 2.00 -11.23 0.33
CA GLN A 175 2.99 -11.54 1.37
C GLN A 175 2.76 -10.74 2.67
N ILE A 176 2.41 -9.45 2.54
CA ILE A 176 2.08 -8.59 3.69
C ILE A 176 0.82 -9.12 4.38
N ALA A 177 -0.24 -9.38 3.62
CA ALA A 177 -1.50 -9.91 4.16
C ALA A 177 -1.32 -11.27 4.86
N THR A 178 -0.50 -12.16 4.30
CA THR A 178 -0.15 -13.44 4.91
C THR A 178 0.63 -13.25 6.21
N PHE A 179 1.60 -12.33 6.25
CA PHE A 179 2.36 -12.03 7.47
C PHE A 179 1.44 -11.53 8.60
N LEU A 180 0.51 -10.64 8.26
CA LEU A 180 -0.47 -10.08 9.18
C LEU A 180 -1.61 -11.04 9.54
N ARG A 181 -1.67 -12.21 8.90
CA ARG A 181 -2.75 -13.21 9.06
C ARG A 181 -4.14 -12.64 8.75
N LEU A 182 -4.22 -11.75 7.75
CA LEU A 182 -5.48 -11.20 7.30
C LEU A 182 -6.33 -12.29 6.63
N PRO A 183 -7.66 -12.24 6.77
CA PRO A 183 -8.55 -13.15 6.03
C PRO A 183 -8.34 -12.97 4.53
N ASP A 184 -8.46 -14.08 3.79
CA ASP A 184 -8.39 -14.10 2.33
C ASP A 184 -7.12 -13.45 1.75
N ALA A 185 -5.95 -13.68 2.36
CA ALA A 185 -4.66 -13.13 1.92
C ALA A 185 -4.36 -13.33 0.41
N GLU A 186 -4.87 -14.41 -0.18
CA GLU A 186 -4.81 -14.74 -1.62
C GLU A 186 -5.40 -13.66 -2.53
N GLN A 187 -6.32 -12.86 -2.01
CA GLN A 187 -7.06 -11.86 -2.76
C GLN A 187 -6.32 -10.50 -2.84
N TYR A 188 -5.22 -10.34 -2.09
CA TYR A 188 -4.41 -9.14 -2.08
C TYR A 188 -3.43 -9.14 -3.26
N THR A 189 -3.67 -8.24 -4.22
CA THR A 189 -2.87 -8.13 -5.45
C THR A 189 -2.17 -6.78 -5.55
N GLY A 190 -1.31 -6.59 -6.55
CA GLY A 190 -0.61 -5.33 -6.79
C GLY A 190 -1.48 -4.09 -7.01
N HIS A 191 -2.81 -4.24 -7.11
CA HIS A 191 -3.76 -3.11 -7.11
C HIS A 191 -4.05 -2.53 -5.71
N CYS A 192 -3.70 -3.24 -4.63
CA CYS A 192 -3.98 -2.85 -3.25
C CYS A 192 -3.20 -1.59 -2.82
N PHE A 193 -1.94 -1.44 -3.27
CA PHE A 193 -1.09 -0.28 -2.92
C PHE A 193 -1.68 1.06 -3.42
N ARG A 194 -2.17 1.09 -4.66
CA ARG A 194 -2.79 2.31 -5.22
C ARG A 194 -4.16 2.61 -4.60
N ARG A 195 -4.92 1.61 -4.14
CA ARG A 195 -6.27 1.86 -3.58
C ARG A 195 -6.23 2.38 -2.14
N SER A 196 -5.15 2.12 -1.41
CA SER A 196 -4.95 2.62 -0.04
C SER A 196 -4.35 4.04 0.00
N SER A 197 -3.61 4.46 -1.04
CA SER A 197 -2.87 5.73 -1.03
C SER A 197 -3.68 7.05 -1.15
N PRO A 198 -4.66 7.23 -2.07
CA PRO A 198 -5.37 8.52 -2.24
C PRO A 198 -6.19 8.93 -1.01
N THR A 199 -6.53 7.97 -0.16
CA THR A 199 -7.37 8.21 1.02
C THR A 199 -6.52 8.45 2.26
N VAL A 200 -5.36 7.79 2.37
CA VAL A 200 -4.43 7.93 3.50
C VAL A 200 -3.43 9.07 3.30
N GLY A 201 -3.21 9.54 2.08
CA GLY A 201 -2.36 10.70 1.81
C GLY A 201 -2.79 11.96 2.57
N ARG A 202 -4.08 12.14 2.89
CA ARG A 202 -4.54 13.24 3.75
C ARG A 202 -4.18 13.03 5.22
N ASP A 203 -4.36 11.82 5.76
CA ASP A 203 -4.10 11.54 7.17
C ASP A 203 -2.62 11.36 7.49
N LEU A 204 -1.82 10.87 6.54
CA LEU A 204 -0.35 10.84 6.63
C LEU A 204 0.24 12.25 6.57
N ILE A 205 -0.33 13.15 5.77
CA ILE A 205 0.04 14.57 5.78
C ILE A 205 -0.26 15.13 7.18
N SER A 206 -1.44 14.87 7.75
CA SER A 206 -1.78 15.26 9.12
C SER A 206 -0.81 14.68 10.18
N PHE A 207 -0.41 13.41 10.03
CA PHE A 207 0.56 12.76 10.91
C PHE A 207 2.02 13.24 10.71
N GLN A 208 2.41 13.59 9.49
CA GLN A 208 3.73 14.14 9.15
C GLN A 208 3.90 15.60 9.59
N PHE A 209 2.80 16.31 9.86
CA PHE A 209 2.79 17.67 10.41
C PHE A 209 2.44 17.73 11.90
N ALA A 210 2.29 16.59 12.58
CA ALA A 210 1.94 16.51 14.00
C ALA A 210 3.15 16.43 14.97
N TYR A 211 4.38 16.57 14.48
CA TYR A 211 5.58 16.76 15.30
C TYR A 211 6.53 17.76 14.67
#